data_AF-A0A5C7P3Y0-F1
#
_entry.id   AF-A0A5C7P3Y0-F1
#
_cell.length_a   1.000
_cell.length_b   1.000
_cell.length_c   1.000
_cell.angle_alpha   90.00
_cell.angle_beta   90.00
_cell.angle_gamma   90.00
#
_symmetry.space_group_name_H-M   'P 1'
#
loop_
_entity.id
_entity.type
_entity.pdbx_description
1 polymer ?
#
loop_
_entity_poly.entity_id
_entity_poly.type
_entity_poly.pdbx_seq_one_letter_code
_entity_poly.pdbx_strand_id
1 'polypeptide(L)'
;MWRELLMSVPADLANPSPAAPAEVTAQWSKIMGLAKWVAFAAGAVGLVAAGVMMSVGRRHRSRTAADGALAVPWVIAGLSTVVLAVPLVNVFM
;
A
#
# COMPACT_ATOMS: atom_id res chain seq x y z
N MET A 1 -41.53 18.04 2.83
CA MET A 1 -40.51 17.97 3.90
C MET A 1 -39.20 17.33 3.42
N TRP A 2 -39.17 16.06 2.96
CA TRP A 2 -37.92 15.42 2.51
C TRP A 2 -37.21 16.07 1.32
N ARG A 3 -37.95 16.65 0.37
CA ARG A 3 -37.36 17.37 -0.78
C ARG A 3 -36.58 18.62 -0.37
N GLU A 4 -37.03 19.32 0.67
CA GLU A 4 -36.35 20.52 1.16
C GLU A 4 -35.09 20.18 1.98
N LEU A 5 -35.09 19.04 2.67
CA LEU A 5 -33.89 18.51 3.33
C LEU A 5 -32.81 18.11 2.33
N LEU A 6 -33.19 17.56 1.16
CA LEU A 6 -32.26 17.22 0.09
C LEU A 6 -31.73 18.46 -0.66
N MET A 7 -32.52 19.53 -0.72
CA MET A 7 -32.13 20.80 -1.35
C MET A 7 -31.35 21.74 -0.41
N SER A 8 -31.38 21.48 0.90
CA SER A 8 -30.67 22.26 1.93
C SER A 8 -29.33 21.66 2.33
N VAL A 9 -28.93 20.52 1.76
CA VAL A 9 -27.54 20.06 1.85
C VAL A 9 -26.69 21.09 1.12
N PRO A 10 -25.83 21.87 1.81
CA PRO A 10 -24.93 22.78 1.15
C PRO A 10 -24.09 21.97 0.17
N ALA A 11 -24.10 22.35 -1.10
CA ALA A 11 -23.21 21.77 -2.10
C ALA A 11 -21.72 21.99 -1.77
N ASP A 12 -21.44 22.75 -0.71
CA ASP A 12 -20.10 22.91 -0.16
C ASP A 12 -19.72 21.71 0.72
N LEU A 13 -19.49 20.59 0.02
CA LEU A 13 -18.73 19.43 0.47
C LEU A 13 -17.21 19.72 0.48
N ALA A 14 -16.81 21.00 0.46
CA ALA A 14 -15.41 21.41 0.63
C ALA A 14 -14.97 21.09 2.06
N ASN A 15 -14.77 19.80 2.33
CA ASN A 15 -13.92 19.34 3.40
C ASN A 15 -12.53 19.86 3.05
N PRO A 16 -12.06 20.94 3.70
CA PRO A 16 -10.73 21.46 3.39
C PRO A 16 -9.72 20.33 3.61
N SER A 17 -8.69 20.28 2.76
CA SER A 17 -7.67 19.25 2.91
C SER A 17 -7.13 19.26 4.34
N PRO A 18 -6.88 18.09 4.96
CA PRO A 18 -6.39 18.02 6.33
C PRO A 18 -5.09 18.82 6.51
N ALA A 19 -5.21 20.03 7.05
CA ALA A 19 -4.08 20.92 7.29
C ALA A 19 -3.44 20.59 8.65
N ALA A 20 -2.48 19.67 8.65
CA ALA A 20 -1.68 19.39 9.83
C ALA A 20 -0.65 20.53 10.07
N PRO A 21 -0.36 20.88 11.34
CA PRO A 21 0.71 21.82 11.66
C PRO A 21 2.06 21.39 11.06
N ALA A 22 2.86 22.34 10.55
CA ALA A 22 4.09 22.05 9.82
C ALA A 22 5.08 21.13 10.56
N GLU A 23 5.17 21.29 11.89
CA GLU A 23 6.01 20.47 12.76
C GLU A 23 5.62 18.97 12.70
N VAL A 24 4.31 18.70 12.73
CA VAL A 24 3.75 17.35 12.66
C VAL A 24 3.96 16.75 11.27
N THR A 25 3.80 17.55 10.22
CA THR A 25 4.03 17.14 8.83
C THR A 25 5.48 16.72 8.58
N ALA A 26 6.45 17.43 9.15
CA ALA A 26 7.87 17.10 9.02
C ALA A 26 8.23 15.78 9.71
N GLN A 27 7.70 15.53 10.92
CA GLN A 27 7.89 14.26 11.62
C GLN A 27 7.21 13.10 10.88
N TRP A 28 5.99 13.31 10.41
CA TRP A 28 5.24 12.33 9.64
C TRP A 28 5.96 11.93 8.35
N SER A 29 6.53 12.90 7.63
CA SER A 29 7.29 12.65 6.41
C SER A 29 8.51 11.76 6.66
N LYS A 30 9.21 11.93 7.79
CA LYS A 30 10.34 11.06 8.17
C LYS A 30 9.90 9.62 8.44
N ILE A 31 8.83 9.45 9.21
CA ILE A 31 8.28 8.12 9.55
C ILE A 31 7.80 7.42 8.28
N MET A 32 7.08 8.12 7.40
CA MET A 32 6.60 7.57 6.14
C MET A 32 7.72 7.23 5.17
N GLY A 33 8.79 8.03 5.13
CA GLY A 33 10.00 7.72 4.38
C GLY A 33 10.64 6.40 4.84
N LEU A 34 10.78 6.22 6.17
CA LEU A 34 11.29 4.99 6.76
C LEU A 34 10.37 3.79 6.45
N ALA A 35 9.06 3.95 6.65
CA ALA A 35 8.07 2.91 6.39
C ALA A 35 8.10 2.44 4.92
N LYS A 36 8.24 3.38 3.97
CA LYS A 36 8.35 3.06 2.55
C LYS A 36 9.62 2.26 2.24
N TRP A 37 10.74 2.63 2.84
CA TRP A 37 11.99 1.89 2.65
C TRP A 37 11.90 0.47 3.20
N VAL A 38 11.32 0.30 4.39
CA VAL A 38 11.06 -1.02 5.00
C VAL A 38 10.10 -1.84 4.14
N ALA A 39 9.04 -1.25 3.58
CA ALA A 39 8.10 -1.95 2.72
C ALA A 39 8.76 -2.51 1.45
N PHE A 40 9.65 -1.73 0.81
CA PHE A 40 10.40 -2.21 -0.34
C PHE A 40 11.41 -3.30 0.03
N ALA A 41 12.12 -3.15 1.14
CA ALA A 41 13.04 -4.17 1.65
C ALA A 41 12.30 -5.49 1.94
N ALA A 42 11.13 -5.41 2.60
CA ALA A 42 10.29 -6.57 2.90
C ALA A 42 9.77 -7.23 1.61
N GLY A 43 9.35 -6.46 0.61
CA GLY A 43 8.94 -6.99 -0.69
C GLY A 43 10.08 -7.70 -1.43
N ALA A 44 11.29 -7.15 -1.41
CA ALA A 44 12.47 -7.80 -1.98
C ALA A 44 12.77 -9.14 -1.29
N VAL A 45 12.73 -9.18 0.04
CA VAL A 45 12.91 -10.43 0.81
C VAL A 45 11.80 -11.45 0.49
N GLY A 46 10.55 -11.01 0.36
CA GLY A 46 9.43 -11.86 -0.01
C GLY A 46 9.60 -12.53 -1.38
N LEU A 47 10.07 -11.78 -2.38
CA LEU A 47 10.37 -12.32 -3.71
C LEU A 47 11.54 -13.31 -3.68
N VAL A 48 12.60 -12.99 -2.92
CA VAL A 48 13.74 -13.90 -2.75
C VAL A 48 13.29 -15.21 -2.09
N ALA A 49 12.48 -15.14 -1.02
CA ALA A 49 11.95 -16.31 -0.34
C ALA A 49 11.08 -17.19 -1.27
N ALA A 50 10.22 -16.56 -2.07
CA ALA A 50 9.43 -17.27 -3.08
C ALA A 50 10.33 -17.97 -4.12
N GLY A 51 11.36 -17.28 -4.62
CA GLY A 51 12.34 -17.84 -5.57
C GLY A 51 13.17 -18.99 -4.98
N VAL A 52 13.54 -18.90 -3.70
CA VAL A 52 14.22 -19.99 -2.97
C VAL A 52 13.31 -21.22 -2.91
N MET A 53 12.02 -21.07 -2.57
CA MET A 53 11.09 -22.21 -2.54
C MET A 53 10.94 -22.90 -3.91
N MET A 54 10.89 -22.12 -4.99
CA MET A 54 10.88 -22.66 -6.36
C MET A 54 12.18 -23.40 -6.71
N SER A 55 13.32 -22.84 -6.31
CA SER A 55 14.65 -23.41 -6.57
C SER A 55 14.87 -24.72 -5.81
N VAL A 56 14.42 -24.78 -4.56
CA VAL A 56 14.55 -25.96 -3.66
C VAL A 56 13.58 -27.08 -4.06
N GLY A 57 12.35 -26.74 -4.47
CA GLY A 57 11.32 -27.74 -4.81
C GLY A 57 11.65 -28.63 -6.02
N ARG A 58 12.66 -28.26 -6.82
CA ARG A 58 13.05 -28.91 -8.08
C ARG A 58 13.45 -30.39 -7.95
N ARG A 59 13.77 -30.87 -6.73
CA ARG A 59 14.37 -32.21 -6.52
C ARG A 59 13.44 -33.32 -6.05
N HIS A 60 12.17 -33.06 -5.68
CA HIS A 60 11.10 -34.07 -5.44
C HIS A 60 9.88 -33.50 -4.67
N ARG A 61 9.90 -32.21 -4.29
CA ARG A 61 8.83 -31.56 -3.49
C ARG A 61 8.10 -30.52 -4.33
N SER A 62 7.31 -30.98 -5.30
CA SER A 62 6.54 -30.12 -6.21
C SER A 62 5.62 -29.14 -5.47
N ARG A 63 5.11 -29.55 -4.30
CA ARG A 63 4.23 -28.71 -3.47
C ARG A 63 4.93 -27.46 -2.95
N THR A 64 6.20 -27.55 -2.54
CA THR A 64 6.93 -26.37 -2.04
C THR A 64 7.26 -25.38 -3.16
N ALA A 65 7.50 -25.85 -4.38
CA ALA A 65 7.66 -24.96 -5.54
C ALA A 65 6.34 -24.28 -5.92
N ALA A 66 5.21 -25.00 -5.85
CA ALA A 66 3.89 -24.45 -6.12
C ALA A 66 3.49 -23.38 -5.09
N ASP A 67 3.75 -23.62 -3.79
CA ASP A 67 3.48 -22.65 -2.73
C ASP A 67 4.29 -21.35 -2.94
N GLY A 68 5.56 -21.48 -3.36
CA GLY A 68 6.39 -20.34 -3.74
C GLY A 68 5.84 -19.56 -4.93
N ALA A 69 5.33 -20.25 -5.96
CA ALA A 69 4.74 -19.61 -7.14
C ALA A 69 3.45 -18.85 -6.81
N LEU A 70 2.63 -19.38 -5.92
CA LEU A 70 1.42 -18.73 -5.44
C LEU A 70 1.70 -17.51 -4.55
N ALA A 71 2.87 -17.44 -3.91
CA ALA A 71 3.27 -16.30 -3.10
C ALA A 71 3.67 -15.06 -3.93
N VAL A 72 4.21 -15.24 -5.14
CA VAL A 72 4.71 -14.13 -5.98
C VAL A 72 3.62 -13.09 -6.28
N PRO A 73 2.41 -13.45 -6.74
CA PRO A 73 1.32 -12.49 -6.94
C PRO A 73 0.99 -11.68 -5.69
N TRP A 74 1.04 -12.29 -4.50
CA TRP A 74 0.76 -11.59 -3.24
C TRP A 74 1.82 -10.55 -2.90
N VAL A 75 3.10 -10.84 -3.15
CA VAL A 75 4.17 -9.86 -2.95
C VAL A 75 4.05 -8.70 -3.95
N ILE A 76 3.74 -9.00 -5.22
CA ILE A 76 3.52 -7.98 -6.25
C ILE A 76 2.31 -7.11 -5.91
N ALA A 77 1.21 -7.70 -5.46
CA ALA A 77 0.03 -6.97 -5.04
C ALA A 77 0.35 -6.00 -3.88
N GLY A 78 1.06 -6.47 -2.85
CA GLY A 78 1.48 -5.64 -1.73
C GLY A 78 2.38 -4.47 -2.14
N LEU A 79 3.39 -4.72 -2.98
CA LEU A 79 4.25 -3.68 -3.53
C LEU A 79 3.46 -2.67 -4.39
N SER A 80 2.51 -3.16 -5.19
CA SER A 80 1.65 -2.30 -6.01
C SER A 80 0.80 -1.38 -5.14
N THR A 81 0.23 -1.87 -4.04
CA THR A 81 -0.51 -1.04 -3.08
C THR A 81 0.37 0.05 -2.47
N VAL A 82 1.60 -0.27 -2.08
CA VAL A 82 2.56 0.70 -1.51
C VAL A 82 2.92 1.78 -2.52
N VAL A 83 3.10 1.42 -3.80
CA VAL A 83 3.40 2.38 -4.87
C VAL A 83 2.18 3.26 -5.17
N LEU A 84 0.99 2.67 -5.26
CA LEU A 84 -0.26 3.38 -5.57
C LEU A 84 -0.73 4.31 -4.43
N ALA A 85 -0.29 4.09 -3.20
CA ALA A 85 -0.63 4.95 -2.07
C ALA A 85 -0.16 6.40 -2.29
N VAL A 86 0.99 6.62 -2.94
CA VAL A 86 1.55 7.97 -3.16
C VAL A 86 0.67 8.85 -4.05
N PRO A 87 0.35 8.47 -5.31
CA PRO A 87 -0.50 9.29 -6.14
C PRO A 87 -1.90 9.47 -5.53
N LEU A 88 -2.42 8.48 -4.80
CA LEU A 88 -3.70 8.59 -4.13
C LEU A 88 -3.70 9.68 -3.06
N VAL A 89 -2.68 9.72 -2.20
CA VAL A 89 -2.55 10.75 -1.15
C VAL A 89 -2.30 12.13 -1.75
N ASN A 90 -1.50 12.21 -2.83
CA ASN A 90 -1.22 13.47 -3.51
C ASN A 90 -2.46 14.13 -4.13
N VAL A 91 -3.56 13.41 -4.37
CA VAL A 91 -4.82 14.02 -4.85
C VAL A 91 -5.49 14.85 -3.76
N PHE A 92 -5.18 14.59 -2.49
CA PHE A 92 -5.85 15.21 -1.33
C PHE A 92 -4.96 16.17 -0.53
N MET A 93 -3.69 16.32 -0.91
CA MET A 93 -2.74 17.29 -0.35
C MET A 93 -2.65 18.51 -1.25
#